data_AF-A0A9D5ENL7-F1
#
_entry.id   AF-A0A9D5ENL7-F1
#
_cell.length_a   1.000
_cell.length_b   1.000
_cell.length_c   1.000
_cell.angle_alpha   90.00
_cell.angle_beta   90.00
_cell.angle_gamma   90.00
#
_symmetry.space_group_name_H-M   'P 1'
#
loop_
_entity.id
_entity.type
_entity.pdbx_description
1 polymer ?
#
loop_
_entity_poly.entity_id
_entity_poly.type
_entity_poly.pdbx_seq_one_letter_code
_entity_poly.pdbx_strand_id
1 'polypeptide(L)'
;MSRVAVSLLLASLFVLSGGLTGQEPKKDDPPGKVKGVLPMNWKKIGLSEDQVQTIYKIQGKHNDEIDKLEAKIKELKATRDKEMKAVLTADQKKKLEEILIGKDK
;
A
#
# COMPACT_ATOMS: atom_id res chain seq x y z
N MET A 1 35.95 24.58 19.10
CA MET A 1 35.71 24.97 20.51
C MET A 1 34.27 24.59 20.86
N SER A 2 33.98 24.19 22.11
CA SER A 2 32.69 23.63 22.61
C SER A 2 32.28 22.29 21.95
N ARG A 3 32.13 21.11 22.58
CA ARG A 3 31.89 20.60 23.97
C ARG A 3 30.46 20.75 24.53
N VAL A 4 30.05 19.73 25.30
CA VAL A 4 28.74 19.42 25.95
C VAL A 4 27.75 18.71 25.00
N ALA A 5 27.32 17.44 25.14
CA ALA A 5 27.32 16.41 26.21
C ALA A 5 26.13 16.41 27.19
N VAL A 6 24.98 15.87 26.72
CA VAL A 6 23.82 15.36 27.48
C VAL A 6 23.12 14.32 26.57
N SER A 7 22.57 13.15 26.98
CA SER A 7 22.85 12.19 28.06
C SER A 7 22.16 10.84 27.74
N LEU A 8 22.59 9.72 28.33
CA LEU A 8 21.75 8.51 28.48
C LEU A 8 21.03 8.58 29.84
N LEU A 9 19.73 8.23 29.87
CA LEU A 9 18.97 7.56 30.97
C LEU A 9 17.49 7.98 30.93
N LEU A 10 16.61 7.08 30.47
CA LEU A 10 15.18 7.00 30.85
C LEU A 10 14.57 5.71 30.30
N ALA A 11 15.05 4.58 30.81
CA ALA A 11 14.34 3.31 30.75
C ALA A 11 13.51 3.14 32.02
N SER A 12 12.45 2.32 31.93
CA SER A 12 11.62 1.80 33.04
C SER A 12 10.95 2.83 33.98
N LEU A 13 9.70 3.19 33.67
CA LEU A 13 8.57 2.87 34.56
C LEU A 13 7.22 2.92 33.80
N PHE A 14 6.77 1.77 33.28
CA PHE A 14 5.35 1.56 32.97
C PHE A 14 5.00 0.09 33.22
N VAL A 15 4.82 -0.22 34.50
CA VAL A 15 4.55 -1.56 35.02
C VAL A 15 3.07 -1.64 35.37
N LEU A 16 2.37 -2.58 34.73
CA LEU A 16 1.04 -3.11 35.05
C LEU A 16 -0.11 -2.09 35.29
N SER A 17 -0.90 -1.87 34.24
CA SER A 17 -2.36 -1.77 34.36
C SER A 17 -3.04 -2.69 33.34
N GLY A 18 -3.25 -3.95 33.73
CA GLY A 18 -4.10 -4.86 32.97
C GLY A 18 -5.56 -4.48 33.14
N GLY A 19 -6.32 -4.38 32.03
CA GLY A 19 -7.74 -4.01 32.09
C GLY A 19 -8.42 -4.04 30.73
N LEU A 20 -9.09 -5.15 30.41
CA LEU A 20 -10.09 -5.33 29.35
C LEU A 20 -9.79 -4.67 27.98
N THR A 21 -8.94 -5.31 27.19
CA THR A 21 -9.25 -5.46 25.75
C THR A 21 -10.07 -6.74 25.60
N GLY A 22 -11.37 -6.60 25.38
CA GLY A 22 -12.25 -7.72 25.06
C GLY A 22 -11.83 -8.34 23.73
N GLN A 23 -10.99 -9.39 23.79
CA GLN A 23 -10.69 -10.22 22.65
C GLN A 23 -11.93 -11.08 22.37
N GLU A 24 -12.88 -10.52 21.61
CA GLU A 24 -13.90 -11.34 20.95
C GLU A 24 -13.18 -12.49 20.25
N PRO A 25 -13.59 -13.76 20.48
CA PRO A 25 -12.99 -14.87 19.78
C PRO A 25 -13.25 -14.67 18.29
N LYS A 26 -12.17 -14.43 17.53
CA LYS A 26 -12.23 -14.47 16.08
C LYS A 26 -12.85 -15.82 15.74
N LYS A 27 -14.02 -15.82 15.08
CA LYS A 27 -14.61 -17.06 14.57
C LYS A 27 -13.57 -17.71 13.68
N ASP A 28 -13.03 -18.84 14.14
CA ASP A 28 -12.15 -19.67 13.35
C ASP A 28 -12.99 -20.26 12.22
N ASP A 29 -12.90 -19.62 11.05
CA ASP A 29 -13.52 -20.12 9.83
C ASP A 29 -13.00 -21.53 9.54
N PRO A 30 -13.89 -22.49 9.20
CA PRO A 30 -13.48 -23.84 8.87
C PRO A 30 -12.32 -23.87 7.85
N PRO A 31 -11.31 -24.72 8.06
CA PRO A 31 -10.15 -24.81 7.18
C PRO A 31 -10.60 -25.12 5.75
N GLY A 32 -10.37 -24.17 4.83
CA GLY A 32 -10.81 -24.24 3.44
C GLY A 32 -11.63 -23.03 2.96
N LYS A 33 -12.15 -22.18 3.86
CA LYS A 33 -12.79 -20.91 3.47
C LYS A 33 -11.73 -19.86 3.08
N VAL A 34 -11.85 -19.34 1.87
CA VAL A 34 -11.07 -18.20 1.37
C VAL A 34 -11.63 -16.92 1.98
N LYS A 35 -10.75 -15.95 2.27
CA LYS A 35 -11.12 -14.62 2.77
C LYS A 35 -10.90 -13.57 1.68
N GLY A 36 -11.78 -12.58 1.62
CA GLY A 36 -11.71 -11.51 0.63
C GLY A 36 -12.73 -10.40 0.88
N VAL A 37 -12.82 -9.44 -0.04
CA VAL A 37 -13.72 -8.28 0.06
C VAL A 37 -14.73 -8.33 -1.08
N LEU A 38 -16.02 -8.42 -0.74
CA LEU A 38 -17.08 -8.34 -1.73
C LEU A 38 -17.17 -6.91 -2.29
N PRO A 39 -17.45 -6.73 -3.59
CA PRO A 39 -17.64 -5.40 -4.17
C PRO A 39 -18.78 -4.62 -3.51
N MET A 40 -18.79 -3.30 -3.70
CA MET A 40 -19.77 -2.41 -3.08
C MET A 40 -21.21 -2.86 -3.38
N ASN A 41 -22.06 -2.86 -2.35
CA ASN A 41 -23.46 -3.32 -2.38
C ASN A 41 -23.70 -4.82 -2.59
N TRP A 42 -22.70 -5.67 -2.88
CA TRP A 42 -22.93 -7.11 -3.14
C TRP A 42 -23.43 -7.89 -1.91
N LYS A 43 -23.19 -7.40 -0.70
CA LYS A 43 -23.81 -7.96 0.52
C LYS A 43 -25.33 -7.74 0.60
N LYS A 44 -25.89 -6.79 -0.16
CA LYS A 44 -27.32 -6.42 -0.12
C LYS A 44 -28.21 -7.29 -1.01
N ILE A 45 -27.64 -8.07 -1.93
CA ILE A 45 -28.39 -8.89 -2.89
C ILE A 45 -28.59 -10.35 -2.44
N GLY A 46 -28.36 -10.66 -1.16
CA GLY A 46 -28.68 -11.97 -0.58
C GLY A 46 -27.80 -13.13 -1.08
N LEU A 47 -26.52 -12.90 -1.35
CA LEU A 47 -25.59 -13.94 -1.79
C LEU A 47 -25.50 -15.10 -0.78
N SER A 48 -25.49 -16.33 -1.30
CA SER A 48 -25.21 -17.52 -0.49
C SER A 48 -23.73 -17.59 -0.09
N GLU A 49 -23.41 -18.39 0.93
CA GLU A 49 -22.03 -18.58 1.36
C GLU A 49 -21.15 -19.17 0.24
N ASP A 50 -21.66 -20.14 -0.53
CA ASP A 50 -20.94 -20.73 -1.66
C ASP A 50 -20.67 -19.72 -2.78
N GLN A 51 -21.62 -18.80 -3.03
CA GLN A 51 -21.41 -17.69 -3.97
C GLN A 51 -20.29 -16.77 -3.47
N VAL A 52 -20.31 -16.38 -2.19
CA VAL A 52 -19.26 -15.55 -1.59
C VAL A 52 -17.88 -16.22 -1.67
N GLN A 53 -17.79 -17.50 -1.33
CA GLN A 53 -16.56 -18.29 -1.44
C GLN A 53 -16.07 -18.43 -2.89
N THR A 54 -16.99 -18.58 -3.85
CA THR A 54 -16.66 -18.61 -5.27
C THR A 54 -16.15 -17.27 -5.77
N ILE A 55 -16.77 -16.16 -5.35
CA ILE A 55 -16.33 -14.79 -5.68
C ILE A 55 -14.92 -14.53 -5.16
N TYR A 56 -14.60 -14.92 -3.92
CA TYR A 56 -13.25 -14.77 -3.37
C TYR A 56 -12.19 -15.58 -4.14
N LYS A 57 -12.53 -16.79 -4.60
CA LYS A 57 -11.63 -17.59 -5.46
C LYS A 57 -11.41 -16.94 -6.83
N ILE A 58 -12.46 -16.37 -7.43
CA ILE A 58 -12.38 -15.61 -8.69
C ILE A 58 -11.49 -14.37 -8.51
N GLN A 59 -11.70 -13.60 -7.44
CA GLN A 59 -10.87 -12.44 -7.11
C GLN A 59 -9.40 -12.82 -6.97
N GLY A 60 -9.06 -13.83 -6.14
CA GLY A 60 -7.68 -14.28 -5.98
C GLY A 60 -7.02 -14.69 -7.30
N LYS A 61 -7.72 -15.47 -8.13
CA LYS A 61 -7.21 -15.89 -9.45
C LYS A 61 -6.86 -14.73 -10.37
N HIS A 62 -7.60 -13.63 -10.32
CA HIS A 62 -7.43 -12.50 -11.24
C HIS A 62 -6.54 -11.38 -10.68
N ASN A 63 -6.57 -11.13 -9.36
CA ASN A 63 -5.77 -10.09 -8.72
C ASN A 63 -4.26 -10.33 -8.94
N ASP A 64 -3.78 -11.58 -8.79
CA ASP A 64 -2.38 -11.94 -9.04
C ASP A 64 -1.89 -11.57 -10.45
N GLU A 65 -2.78 -11.59 -11.45
CA GLU A 65 -2.43 -11.21 -12.83
C GLU A 65 -2.59 -9.71 -13.08
N ILE A 66 -3.59 -9.08 -12.44
CA ILE A 66 -3.76 -7.62 -12.44
C ILE A 66 -2.52 -6.95 -11.84
N ASP A 67 -2.05 -7.39 -10.67
CA ASP A 67 -0.89 -6.83 -9.98
C ASP A 67 0.39 -6.88 -10.83
N LYS A 68 0.61 -8.00 -11.56
CA LYS A 68 1.72 -8.13 -12.53
C LYS A 68 1.59 -7.16 -13.70
N LEU A 69 0.39 -7.02 -14.26
CA LEU A 69 0.13 -6.11 -15.37
C LEU A 69 0.28 -4.64 -14.93
N GLU A 70 -0.18 -4.28 -13.74
CA GLU A 70 0.01 -2.95 -13.16
C GLU A 70 1.49 -2.64 -12.90
N ALA A 71 2.27 -3.59 -12.38
CA ALA A 71 3.72 -3.47 -12.23
C ALA A 71 4.40 -3.21 -13.59
N LYS A 72 4.03 -3.97 -14.63
CA LYS A 72 4.56 -3.79 -15.99
C LYS A 72 4.14 -2.45 -16.62
N ILE A 73 2.91 -1.99 -16.38
CA ILE A 73 2.44 -0.66 -16.81
C ILE A 73 3.24 0.45 -16.10
N LYS A 74 3.55 0.29 -14.82
CA LYS A 74 4.38 1.23 -14.06
C LYS A 74 5.82 1.30 -14.60
N GLU A 75 6.41 0.16 -14.91
CA GLU A 75 7.74 0.06 -15.52
C GLU A 75 7.76 0.73 -16.91
N LEU A 76 6.80 0.42 -17.79
CA LEU A 76 6.70 1.02 -19.13
C LEU A 76 6.51 2.54 -19.07
N LYS A 77 5.69 3.05 -18.14
CA LYS A 77 5.55 4.50 -17.90
C LYS A 77 6.88 5.14 -17.50
N ALA A 78 7.60 4.55 -16.54
CA ALA A 78 8.89 5.06 -16.10
C ALA A 78 9.96 5.03 -17.21
N THR A 79 10.00 3.98 -18.02
CA THR A 79 10.90 3.84 -19.18
C THR A 79 10.59 4.88 -20.25
N ARG A 80 9.32 5.01 -20.67
CA ARG A 80 8.88 6.06 -21.59
C ARG A 80 9.25 7.46 -21.08
N ASP A 81 8.99 7.76 -19.81
CA ASP A 81 9.27 9.08 -19.24
C ASP A 81 10.78 9.36 -19.16
N LYS A 82 11.62 8.33 -18.98
CA LYS A 82 13.08 8.41 -19.08
C LYS A 82 13.53 8.67 -20.53
N GLU A 83 12.96 7.98 -21.51
CA GLU A 83 13.27 8.17 -22.94
C GLU A 83 12.85 9.56 -23.43
N MET A 84 11.65 10.03 -23.05
CA MET A 84 11.19 11.40 -23.31
C MET A 84 12.12 12.46 -22.70
N LYS A 85 12.68 12.21 -21.51
CA LYS A 85 13.70 13.09 -20.92
C LYS A 85 15.06 12.95 -21.60
N ALA A 86 15.41 11.78 -22.14
CA ALA A 86 16.72 11.54 -22.76
C ALA A 86 16.94 12.44 -23.99
N VAL A 87 15.91 12.62 -24.83
CA VAL A 87 15.97 13.43 -26.06
C VAL A 87 16.09 14.95 -25.85
N LEU A 88 15.90 15.44 -24.63
CA LEU A 88 16.02 16.87 -24.31
C LEU A 88 17.49 17.33 -24.28
N THR A 89 17.76 18.56 -24.70
CA THR A 89 19.08 19.20 -24.52
C THR A 89 19.37 19.47 -23.04
N ALA A 90 20.63 19.80 -22.70
CA ALA A 90 21.01 20.16 -21.34
C ALA A 90 20.21 21.36 -20.80
N ASP A 91 20.04 22.41 -21.63
CA ASP A 91 19.28 23.61 -21.25
C ASP A 91 17.79 23.31 -21.08
N GLN A 92 17.21 22.46 -21.94
CA GLN A 92 15.83 22.02 -21.82
C GLN A 92 15.60 21.18 -20.54
N LYS A 93 16.53 20.29 -20.20
CA LYS A 93 16.50 19.51 -18.95
C LYS A 93 16.55 20.42 -17.73
N LYS A 94 17.47 21.38 -17.71
CA LYS A 94 17.59 22.38 -16.63
C LYS A 94 16.31 23.21 -16.50
N LYS A 95 15.75 23.70 -17.61
CA LYS A 95 14.53 24.51 -17.56
C LYS A 95 13.31 23.71 -17.10
N LEU A 96 13.21 22.44 -17.50
CA LEU A 96 12.19 21.52 -17.00
C LEU A 96 12.33 21.27 -15.49
N GLU A 97 13.56 21.09 -14.99
CA GLU A 97 13.81 20.94 -13.55
C GLU A 97 13.40 22.18 -12.76
N GLU A 98 13.77 23.39 -13.22
CA GLU A 98 13.35 24.67 -12.62
C GLU A 98 11.83 24.80 -12.49
N ILE A 99 11.08 24.40 -13.52
CA ILE A 99 9.60 24.40 -13.52
C ILE A 99 9.04 23.35 -12.54
N LEU A 100 9.60 22.14 -12.51
CA LEU A 100 9.13 21.06 -11.64
C LEU A 100 9.32 21.36 -10.14
N ILE A 101 10.29 22.22 -9.80
CA ILE A 101 10.54 22.68 -8.41
C ILE A 101 9.98 24.09 -8.14
N GLY A 102 9.23 24.67 -9.07
CA GLY A 102 8.53 25.95 -8.92
C GLY A 102 9.43 27.19 -8.84
N LYS A 103 10.66 27.13 -9.40
CA LYS A 103 11.60 28.27 -9.51
C LYS A 103 11.41 29.11 -10.78
N ASP A 104 10.34 28.83 -11.53
CA ASP A 104 9.91 29.59 -12.70
C ASP A 104 8.95 30.75 -12.36
N LYS A 105 8.70 30.98 -11.07
CA LYS A 105 7.77 31.99 -10.51
C LYS A 105 8.49 33.02 -9.65
#